data_AF-A0A1M3J2Z2-F1
#
_entry.id   AF-A0A1M3J2Z2-F1
#
_cell.length_a   1.000
_cell.length_b   1.000
_cell.length_c   1.000
_cell.angle_alpha   90.00
_cell.angle_beta   90.00
_cell.angle_gamma   90.00
#
_symmetry.space_group_name_H-M   'P 1'
#
loop_
_entity.id
_entity.type
_entity.pdbx_description
1 polymer ?
#
loop_
_entity_poly.entity_id
_entity_poly.type
_entity_poly.pdbx_seq_one_letter_code
_entity_poly.pdbx_strand_id
1 'polypeptide(L)'
;METELTIEGGGFPPFSARGCQQVLTPIRNGEYRRTVEGKLMFIGNDSHHKYHTKIQGQDKTIPAIEKWWRGQHVRVGCIQRLCQEFISNGVTQTIKLARLPVEGSVIIFDELQKAYRLASEQGVEVTLKEVPPTGKPLFISYRPLLEMMMTHHAIQTDEWGHQVGWVIELEEV
;
A
#
# COMPACT_ATOMS: atom_id res chain seq x y z
N MET A 1 -10.18 -17.62 -4.49
CA MET A 1 -10.34 -16.16 -4.38
C MET A 1 -9.47 -15.53 -5.44
N GLU A 2 -10.01 -14.55 -6.18
CA GLU A 2 -9.23 -13.71 -7.09
C GLU A 2 -8.30 -12.78 -6.25
N THR A 3 -7.52 -11.90 -6.86
CA THR A 3 -6.61 -11.03 -6.09
C THR A 3 -7.33 -9.82 -5.49
N GLU A 4 -6.79 -9.27 -4.40
CA GLU A 4 -7.21 -7.95 -3.92
C GLU A 4 -6.53 -6.82 -4.72
N LEU A 5 -5.41 -7.09 -5.39
CA LEU A 5 -4.62 -6.12 -6.15
C LEU A 5 -5.45 -5.45 -7.26
N THR A 6 -5.34 -4.13 -7.34
CA THR A 6 -5.88 -3.35 -8.46
C THR A 6 -4.76 -2.53 -9.09
N ILE A 7 -4.70 -2.51 -10.43
CA ILE A 7 -3.74 -1.70 -11.19
C ILE A 7 -4.52 -1.02 -12.32
N GLU A 8 -4.71 0.29 -12.21
CA GLU A 8 -5.30 1.07 -13.29
C GLU A 8 -4.26 1.21 -14.42
N GLY A 9 -4.65 0.82 -15.64
CA GLY A 9 -3.76 0.77 -16.80
C GLY A 9 -3.42 -0.66 -17.27
N GLY A 10 -3.65 -1.67 -16.43
CA GLY A 10 -3.63 -3.08 -16.84
C GLY A 10 -4.97 -3.76 -16.55
N GLY A 11 -5.17 -4.94 -17.10
CA GLY A 11 -6.33 -5.79 -16.81
C GLY A 11 -5.88 -7.11 -16.21
N PHE A 12 -6.61 -7.63 -15.23
CA PHE A 12 -6.41 -8.97 -14.73
C PHE A 12 -7.47 -9.90 -15.33
N PRO A 13 -7.16 -10.63 -16.43
CA PRO A 13 -8.04 -11.69 -16.88
C PRO A 13 -8.13 -12.79 -15.82
N PRO A 14 -9.16 -13.64 -15.85
CA PRO A 14 -9.28 -14.75 -14.91
C PRO A 14 -8.01 -15.60 -14.87
N PHE A 15 -7.62 -16.01 -13.66
CA PHE A 15 -6.41 -16.81 -13.41
C PHE A 15 -5.09 -16.12 -13.82
N SER A 16 -4.97 -14.80 -13.62
CA SER A 16 -3.72 -14.06 -13.86
C SER A 16 -3.03 -13.51 -12.61
N ALA A 17 -3.72 -13.43 -11.48
CA ALA A 17 -3.24 -12.69 -10.32
C ALA A 17 -3.47 -13.39 -8.97
N ARG A 18 -3.77 -14.68 -8.94
CA ARG A 18 -3.96 -15.38 -7.65
C ARG A 18 -2.62 -15.49 -6.91
N GLY A 19 -2.66 -15.38 -5.58
CA GLY A 19 -1.48 -15.54 -4.73
C GLY A 19 -0.38 -14.51 -4.97
N CYS A 20 -0.72 -13.31 -5.47
CA CYS A 20 0.26 -12.26 -5.68
C CYS A 20 0.96 -11.88 -4.36
N GLN A 21 2.25 -11.59 -4.48
CA GLN A 21 3.07 -11.09 -3.38
C GLN A 21 3.51 -9.66 -3.71
N GLN A 22 3.45 -8.79 -2.70
CA GLN A 22 3.88 -7.41 -2.82
C GLN A 22 4.85 -7.07 -1.70
N VAL A 23 5.93 -6.40 -2.06
CA VAL A 23 6.87 -5.77 -1.11
C VAL A 23 6.80 -4.26 -1.32
N LEU A 24 6.70 -3.50 -0.23
CA LEU A 24 6.82 -2.05 -0.20
C LEU A 24 8.11 -1.67 0.53
N THR A 25 8.99 -0.94 -0.14
CA THR A 25 10.27 -0.48 0.40
C THR A 25 10.32 1.04 0.34
N PRO A 26 10.59 1.75 1.46
CA PRO A 26 10.81 3.19 1.42
C PRO A 26 11.99 3.54 0.50
N ILE A 27 11.80 4.51 -0.40
CA ILE A 27 12.86 5.03 -1.25
C ILE A 27 13.81 5.84 -0.37
N ARG A 28 15.11 5.56 -0.50
CA ARG A 28 16.13 6.26 0.26
C ARG A 28 16.13 7.74 -0.10
N ASN A 29 15.94 8.57 0.91
CA ASN A 29 15.98 10.02 0.79
C ASN A 29 16.91 10.56 1.87
N GLY A 30 18.06 11.10 1.50
CA GLY A 30 19.00 11.68 2.45
C GLY A 30 19.96 10.68 3.12
N GLU A 31 20.70 11.21 4.09
CA GLU A 31 21.80 10.53 4.76
C GLU A 31 21.90 10.92 6.22
N TYR A 32 22.49 10.05 7.04
CA TYR A 32 22.84 10.38 8.41
C TYR A 32 24.19 11.09 8.47
N ARG A 33 24.27 12.21 9.19
CA ARG A 33 25.52 12.91 9.49
C ARG A 33 25.63 13.23 10.97
N ARG A 34 26.87 13.37 11.44
CA ARG A 34 27.14 13.78 12.83
C ARG A 34 27.32 15.28 12.92
N THR A 35 26.79 15.87 13.99
CA THR A 35 27.14 17.23 14.38
C THR A 35 28.56 17.27 14.95
N VAL A 36 29.09 18.47 15.17
CA VAL A 36 30.40 18.68 15.84
C VAL A 36 30.41 18.11 17.26
N GLU A 37 29.25 18.00 17.92
CA GLU A 37 29.06 17.38 19.23
C GLU A 37 28.92 15.83 19.15
N GLY A 38 28.99 15.25 17.96
CA GLY A 38 28.87 13.81 17.73
C GLY A 38 27.45 13.28 17.66
N LYS A 39 26.40 14.12 17.74
CA LYS A 39 24.99 13.70 17.61
C LYS A 39 24.68 13.28 16.19
N LEU A 40 24.10 12.09 16.00
CA LEU A 40 23.65 11.63 14.69
C LEU A 40 22.33 12.34 14.32
N MET A 41 22.32 13.00 13.17
CA MET A 41 21.13 13.63 12.61
C MET A 41 20.89 13.14 11.19
N PHE A 42 19.62 12.97 10.84
CA PHE A 42 19.21 12.65 9.49
C PHE A 42 19.08 13.94 8.67
N ILE A 43 19.72 13.97 7.51
CA ILE A 43 19.66 15.06 6.55
C ILE A 43 18.96 14.51 5.31
N GLY A 44 17.64 14.63 5.29
CA GLY A 44 16.77 14.24 4.18
C GLY A 44 15.53 15.12 4.17
N ASN A 45 14.75 15.04 3.11
CA ASN A 45 13.50 15.81 3.04
C ASN A 45 12.40 15.11 3.84
N ASP A 46 11.89 15.73 4.89
CA ASP A 46 10.82 15.16 5.73
C ASP A 46 9.51 14.92 4.96
N SER A 47 9.32 15.56 3.80
CA SER A 47 8.14 15.32 2.96
C SER A 47 8.30 14.15 1.98
N HIS A 48 9.51 13.61 1.79
CA HIS A 48 9.79 12.60 0.78
C HIS A 48 9.77 11.20 1.40
N HIS A 49 8.54 10.74 1.65
CA HIS A 49 8.23 9.41 2.15
C HIS A 49 7.64 8.54 1.04
N LYS A 50 8.39 8.31 -0.04
CA LYS A 50 7.90 7.57 -1.21
C LYS A 50 8.24 6.09 -1.14
N TYR A 51 7.43 5.24 -1.76
CA TYR A 51 7.66 3.79 -1.83
C TYR A 51 8.11 3.33 -3.20
N HIS A 52 9.09 2.43 -3.21
CA HIS A 52 9.30 1.45 -4.28
C HIS A 52 8.46 0.23 -3.96
N THR A 53 7.78 -0.32 -4.96
CA THR A 53 7.05 -1.56 -4.82
C THR A 53 7.48 -2.60 -5.84
N LYS A 54 7.59 -3.84 -5.38
CA LYS A 54 7.76 -5.01 -6.23
C LYS A 54 6.55 -5.91 -6.05
N ILE A 55 5.88 -6.22 -7.16
CA ILE A 55 4.71 -7.09 -7.17
C ILE A 55 4.99 -8.26 -8.10
N GLN A 56 4.73 -9.46 -7.62
CA GLN A 56 4.91 -10.68 -8.40
C GLN A 56 3.67 -11.57 -8.29
N GLY A 57 3.31 -12.17 -9.42
CA GLY A 57 2.20 -13.11 -9.53
C GLY A 57 2.61 -14.32 -10.34
N GLN A 58 2.06 -15.48 -9.97
CA GLN A 58 2.29 -16.73 -10.68
C GLN A 58 0.97 -17.49 -10.82
N ASP A 59 0.51 -17.63 -12.05
CA ASP A 59 -0.83 -18.18 -12.32
C ASP A 59 -0.88 -18.86 -13.72
N LYS A 60 -2.07 -19.11 -14.24
CA LYS A 60 -2.31 -19.80 -15.52
C LYS A 60 -2.27 -18.87 -16.73
N THR A 61 -2.52 -17.58 -16.52
CA THR A 61 -2.64 -16.57 -17.57
C THR A 61 -1.79 -15.35 -17.22
N ILE A 62 -1.39 -14.58 -18.23
CA ILE A 62 -0.71 -13.30 -18.06
C ILE A 62 -1.72 -12.15 -17.84
N PRO A 63 -1.39 -11.14 -17.02
CA PRO A 63 -2.12 -9.87 -17.01
C PRO A 63 -2.09 -9.18 -18.38
N ALA A 64 -3.03 -8.28 -18.64
CA ALA A 64 -2.97 -7.38 -19.78
C ALA A 64 -1.90 -6.31 -19.52
N ILE A 65 -0.69 -6.55 -20.03
CA ILE A 65 0.52 -5.73 -19.81
C ILE A 65 0.70 -4.60 -20.82
N GLU A 66 -0.25 -4.37 -21.75
CA GLU A 66 -0.06 -3.47 -22.90
C GLU A 66 0.37 -2.05 -22.49
N LYS A 67 -0.04 -1.57 -21.31
CA LYS A 67 0.36 -0.25 -20.79
C LYS A 67 1.43 -0.32 -19.69
N TRP A 68 1.98 -1.49 -19.40
CA TRP A 68 3.00 -1.67 -18.35
C TRP A 68 4.41 -1.39 -18.87
N TRP A 69 4.60 -0.29 -19.58
CA TRP A 69 5.90 0.11 -20.10
C TRP A 69 6.65 1.02 -19.12
N ARG A 70 7.97 0.98 -19.16
CA ARG A 70 8.81 1.89 -18.38
C ARG A 70 8.40 3.34 -18.62
N GLY A 71 8.24 4.11 -17.55
CA GLY A 71 7.82 5.50 -17.60
C GLY A 71 6.31 5.70 -17.74
N GLN A 72 5.50 4.64 -17.68
CA GLN A 72 4.04 4.77 -17.62
C GLN A 72 3.56 5.04 -16.19
N HIS A 73 2.63 5.97 -16.07
CA HIS A 73 1.91 6.24 -14.82
C HIS A 73 0.77 5.24 -14.67
N VAL A 74 0.69 4.63 -13.49
CA VAL A 74 -0.36 3.69 -13.12
C VAL A 74 -0.77 3.92 -11.68
N ARG A 75 -2.03 3.62 -11.37
CA ARG A 75 -2.55 3.70 -10.01
C ARG A 75 -2.68 2.31 -9.42
N VAL A 76 -2.06 2.09 -8.27
CA VAL A 76 -1.93 0.75 -7.66
C VAL A 76 -2.65 0.72 -6.32
N GLY A 77 -3.73 -0.08 -6.26
CA GLY A 77 -4.33 -0.49 -4.99
C GLY A 77 -3.54 -1.66 -4.41
N CYS A 78 -2.67 -1.35 -3.45
CA CYS A 78 -1.70 -2.30 -2.92
C CYS A 78 -2.37 -3.49 -2.21
N ILE A 79 -1.80 -4.69 -2.30
CA ILE A 79 -2.14 -5.85 -1.44
C ILE A 79 -1.64 -5.58 -0.01
N GLN A 80 -0.42 -5.04 0.10
CA GLN A 80 0.19 -4.72 1.38
C GLN A 80 -0.63 -3.63 2.09
N ARG A 81 -1.00 -3.90 3.34
CA ARG A 81 -1.72 -2.94 4.18
C ARG A 81 -0.72 -2.05 4.93
N LEU A 82 -1.07 -0.78 5.09
CA LEU A 82 -0.43 0.12 6.03
C LEU A 82 -1.21 0.13 7.34
N CYS A 83 -0.54 0.51 8.43
CA CYS A 83 -1.13 0.62 9.76
C CYS A 83 -0.68 1.93 10.40
N GLN A 84 -1.60 2.66 11.03
CA GLN A 84 -1.32 3.86 11.80
C GLN A 84 -1.94 3.74 13.19
N GLU A 85 -1.23 4.25 14.18
CA GLU A 85 -1.72 4.37 15.54
C GLU A 85 -2.37 5.75 15.76
N PHE A 86 -3.44 5.78 16.54
CA PHE A 86 -4.01 7.01 17.06
C PHE A 86 -4.60 6.77 18.45
N ILE A 87 -4.69 7.83 19.24
CA ILE A 87 -5.24 7.77 20.59
C ILE A 87 -6.72 8.17 20.52
N SER A 88 -7.58 7.33 21.09
CA SER A 88 -9.00 7.63 21.23
C SER A 88 -9.24 8.87 22.10
N ASN A 89 -10.05 9.81 21.63
CA ASN A 89 -10.53 10.94 22.41
C ASN A 89 -11.85 10.67 23.16
N GLY A 90 -12.47 9.49 23.00
CA GLY A 90 -13.75 9.13 23.62
C GLY A 90 -15.00 9.73 22.95
N VAL A 91 -14.84 10.45 21.82
CA VAL A 91 -15.91 11.08 21.03
C VAL A 91 -15.70 10.72 19.56
N THR A 92 -16.68 10.93 18.68
CA THR A 92 -16.47 10.84 17.23
C THR A 92 -15.23 11.64 16.82
N GLN A 93 -14.23 10.94 16.28
CA GLN A 93 -12.95 11.51 15.87
C GLN A 93 -12.75 11.28 14.38
N THR A 94 -12.29 12.33 13.70
CA THR A 94 -11.83 12.26 12.31
C THR A 94 -10.32 12.07 12.31
N ILE A 95 -9.86 11.04 11.62
CA ILE A 95 -8.47 10.62 11.52
C ILE A 95 -8.01 10.84 10.08
N LYS A 96 -6.90 11.53 9.92
CA LYS A 96 -6.29 11.74 8.60
C LYS A 96 -5.27 10.64 8.33
N LEU A 97 -5.50 9.85 7.29
CA LEU A 97 -4.60 8.81 6.83
C LEU A 97 -3.38 9.42 6.12
N ALA A 98 -2.21 8.80 6.31
CA ALA A 98 -0.99 9.13 5.60
C ALA A 98 -1.07 8.90 4.07
N ARG A 99 -1.99 8.04 3.61
CA ARG A 99 -2.23 7.74 2.19
C ARG A 99 -3.71 7.53 1.92
N LEU A 100 -4.10 7.77 0.68
CA LEU A 100 -5.45 7.47 0.21
C LEU A 100 -5.70 5.96 0.34
N PRO A 101 -6.78 5.53 0.98
CA PRO A 101 -7.15 4.12 1.06
C PRO A 101 -7.84 3.67 -0.24
N VAL A 102 -7.74 2.37 -0.53
CA VAL A 102 -8.69 1.70 -1.42
C VAL A 102 -10.04 1.62 -0.71
N GLU A 103 -11.11 2.00 -1.39
CA GLU A 103 -12.46 2.06 -0.81
C GLU A 103 -12.86 0.74 -0.15
N GLY A 104 -13.40 0.83 1.08
CA GLY A 104 -13.85 -0.33 1.84
C GLY A 104 -12.71 -1.22 2.38
N SER A 105 -11.45 -0.84 2.17
CA SER A 105 -10.31 -1.58 2.73
C SER A 105 -10.00 -1.20 4.17
N VAL A 106 -10.56 -0.11 4.69
CA VAL A 106 -10.22 0.44 6.00
C VAL A 106 -10.81 -0.41 7.13
N ILE A 107 -9.98 -0.74 8.12
CA ILE A 107 -10.34 -1.51 9.32
C ILE A 107 -9.73 -0.81 10.52
N ILE A 108 -10.54 -0.63 11.58
CA ILE A 108 -10.07 -0.06 12.84
C ILE A 108 -10.19 -1.12 13.93
N PHE A 109 -9.15 -1.26 14.75
CA PHE A 109 -9.10 -2.26 15.81
C PHE A 109 -8.32 -1.75 17.03
N ASP A 110 -8.58 -2.34 18.20
CA ASP A 110 -7.81 -2.12 19.43
C ASP A 110 -6.68 -3.15 19.60
N GLU A 111 -5.95 -3.06 20.71
CA GLU A 111 -4.91 -4.02 21.11
C GLU A 111 -5.41 -5.48 21.21
N LEU A 112 -6.71 -5.68 21.42
CA LEU A 112 -7.36 -6.99 21.51
C LEU A 112 -7.92 -7.46 20.16
N GLN A 113 -7.60 -6.77 19.06
CA GLN A 113 -8.12 -7.00 17.72
C GLN A 113 -9.65 -6.85 17.61
N LYS A 114 -10.29 -6.17 18.56
CA LYS A 114 -11.72 -5.88 18.48
C LYS A 114 -11.94 -4.84 17.39
N ALA A 115 -12.67 -5.21 16.35
CA ALA A 115 -12.97 -4.32 15.23
C ALA A 115 -14.02 -3.25 15.61
N TYR A 116 -13.81 -2.02 15.12
CA TYR A 116 -14.71 -0.89 15.26
C TYR A 116 -15.34 -0.51 13.92
N ARG A 117 -16.58 -0.01 13.97
CA ARG A 117 -17.31 0.40 12.76
C ARG A 117 -16.97 1.83 12.36
N LEU A 118 -16.75 1.99 11.06
CA LEU A 118 -16.59 3.28 10.40
C LEU A 118 -17.94 4.00 10.30
N ALA A 119 -17.93 5.32 10.52
CA ALA A 119 -19.07 6.20 10.23
C ALA A 119 -19.01 6.69 8.79
N SER A 120 -17.82 7.12 8.34
CA SER A 120 -17.58 7.59 6.98
C SER A 120 -16.10 7.44 6.59
N GLU A 121 -15.88 7.26 5.30
CA GLU A 121 -14.58 7.26 4.62
C GLU A 121 -14.68 8.30 3.50
N GLN A 122 -13.96 9.41 3.62
CA GLN A 122 -13.94 10.50 2.65
C GLN A 122 -12.49 10.80 2.24
N GLY A 123 -12.03 10.11 1.20
CA GLY A 123 -10.65 10.20 0.76
C GLY A 123 -9.68 9.77 1.86
N VAL A 124 -8.82 10.68 2.32
CA VAL A 124 -7.86 10.40 3.41
C VAL A 124 -8.46 10.56 4.80
N GLU A 125 -9.68 11.09 4.93
CA GLU A 125 -10.30 11.32 6.22
C GLU A 125 -11.28 10.20 6.56
N VAL A 126 -11.11 9.65 7.76
CA VAL A 126 -11.91 8.53 8.27
C VAL A 126 -12.53 8.92 9.59
N THR A 127 -13.84 8.74 9.72
CA THR A 127 -14.58 9.07 10.94
C THR A 127 -15.09 7.82 11.63
N LEU A 128 -14.85 7.72 12.94
CA LEU A 128 -15.30 6.62 13.78
C LEU A 128 -16.70 6.83 14.35
N LYS A 129 -17.55 5.81 14.29
CA LYS A 129 -18.90 5.87 14.89
C LYS A 129 -18.89 5.56 16.38
N GLU A 130 -18.17 4.52 16.78
CA GLU A 130 -18.11 4.02 18.16
C GLU A 130 -16.67 4.16 18.64
N VAL A 131 -16.45 5.06 19.57
CA VAL A 131 -15.10 5.40 20.05
C VAL A 131 -14.93 4.82 21.47
N PRO A 132 -13.89 4.00 21.71
CA PRO A 132 -13.61 3.47 23.04
C PRO A 132 -13.22 4.58 24.01
N PRO A 133 -13.18 4.30 25.33
CA PRO A 133 -12.84 5.29 26.34
C PRO A 133 -11.56 6.06 26.01
N THR A 134 -11.54 7.35 26.35
CA THR A 134 -10.43 8.27 26.11
C THR A 134 -9.10 7.69 26.60
N GLY A 135 -8.05 7.88 25.82
CA GLY A 135 -6.68 7.53 26.20
C GLY A 135 -6.26 6.10 25.84
N LYS A 136 -7.12 5.31 25.18
CA LYS A 136 -6.71 4.01 24.64
C LYS A 136 -6.10 4.14 23.25
N PRO A 137 -4.99 3.44 22.96
CA PRO A 137 -4.44 3.36 21.62
C PRO A 137 -5.35 2.52 20.73
N LEU A 138 -5.50 2.96 19.49
CA LEU A 138 -6.22 2.29 18.43
C LEU A 138 -5.37 2.25 17.18
N PHE A 139 -5.65 1.27 16.34
CA PHE A 139 -4.94 1.06 15.09
C PHE A 139 -5.91 1.12 13.93
N ILE A 140 -5.52 1.83 12.88
CA ILE A 140 -6.23 1.86 11.59
C ILE A 140 -5.36 1.19 10.55
N SER A 141 -5.86 0.10 9.97
CA SER A 141 -5.22 -0.60 8.87
C SER A 141 -6.01 -0.41 7.59
N TYR A 142 -5.33 -0.20 6.47
CA TYR A 142 -5.97 0.00 5.17
C TYR A 142 -4.99 -0.37 4.05
N ARG A 143 -5.53 -0.59 2.85
CA ARG A 143 -4.73 -0.80 1.64
C ARG A 143 -4.48 0.57 0.99
N PRO A 144 -3.23 1.02 0.83
CA PRO A 144 -2.97 2.31 0.20
C PRO A 144 -3.21 2.22 -1.31
N LEU A 145 -3.76 3.29 -1.85
CA LEU A 145 -3.89 3.57 -3.27
C LEU A 145 -2.79 4.55 -3.66
N LEU A 146 -1.80 4.06 -4.42
CA LEU A 146 -0.59 4.81 -4.74
C LEU A 146 -0.56 5.17 -6.22
N GLU A 147 -0.21 6.42 -6.51
CA GLU A 147 0.17 6.85 -7.85
C GLU A 147 1.63 6.44 -8.07
N MET A 148 1.89 5.64 -9.11
CA MET A 148 3.20 5.04 -9.32
C MET A 148 3.65 5.11 -10.78
N MET A 149 4.96 5.11 -10.96
CA MET A 149 5.64 5.02 -12.24
C MET A 149 6.18 3.60 -12.43
N MET A 150 5.87 2.99 -13.57
CA MET A 150 6.46 1.70 -13.94
C MET A 150 7.96 1.85 -14.21
N THR A 151 8.79 1.11 -13.48
CA THR A 151 10.27 1.14 -13.61
C THR A 151 10.83 -0.12 -14.25
N HIS A 152 10.17 -1.25 -14.05
CA HIS A 152 10.55 -2.53 -14.65
C HIS A 152 9.35 -3.48 -14.72
N HIS A 153 9.32 -4.34 -15.73
CA HIS A 153 8.45 -5.51 -15.75
C HIS A 153 9.18 -6.69 -16.38
N ALA A 154 8.79 -7.89 -15.98
CA ALA A 154 9.26 -9.15 -16.54
C ALA A 154 8.09 -10.14 -16.60
N ILE A 155 8.05 -10.95 -17.66
CA ILE A 155 7.05 -11.99 -17.87
C ILE A 155 7.78 -13.28 -18.21
N GLN A 156 7.24 -14.39 -17.71
CA GLN A 156 7.84 -15.71 -17.84
C GLN A 156 6.77 -16.73 -18.17
N THR A 157 7.09 -17.69 -19.02
CA THR A 157 6.22 -18.81 -19.34
C THR A 157 7.01 -20.10 -19.18
N ASP A 158 6.53 -20.99 -18.33
CA ASP A 158 6.95 -22.38 -18.26
C ASP A 158 5.97 -23.21 -19.10
N GLU A 159 6.40 -23.52 -20.33
CA GLU A 159 5.59 -24.26 -21.31
C GLU A 159 5.21 -25.65 -20.82
N TRP A 160 6.10 -26.32 -20.07
CA TRP A 160 5.91 -27.70 -19.60
C TRP A 160 5.24 -27.76 -18.23
N GLY A 161 5.50 -26.77 -17.37
CA GLY A 161 4.81 -26.60 -16.09
C GLY A 161 3.42 -25.96 -16.21
N HIS A 162 3.01 -25.53 -17.41
CA HIS A 162 1.75 -24.81 -17.67
C HIS A 162 1.55 -23.61 -16.74
N GLN A 163 2.62 -22.88 -16.46
CA GLN A 163 2.62 -21.79 -15.50
C GLN A 163 3.16 -20.51 -16.13
N VAL A 164 2.53 -19.39 -15.81
CA VAL A 164 2.94 -18.05 -16.23
C VAL A 164 3.30 -17.25 -15.00
N GLY A 165 4.46 -16.60 -15.05
CA GLY A 165 4.94 -15.69 -14.01
C GLY A 165 5.02 -14.27 -14.55
N TRP A 166 4.81 -13.30 -13.66
CA TRP A 166 5.07 -11.91 -13.96
C TRP A 166 5.59 -11.18 -12.72
N VAL A 167 6.41 -10.17 -12.98
CA VAL A 167 6.97 -9.28 -11.96
C VAL A 167 6.87 -7.86 -12.50
N ILE A 168 6.45 -6.92 -11.66
CA ILE A 168 6.52 -5.50 -11.93
C ILE A 168 7.19 -4.79 -10.76
N GLU A 169 7.94 -3.73 -11.09
CA GLU A 169 8.55 -2.84 -10.11
C GLU A 169 8.15 -1.41 -10.43
N LEU A 170 7.69 -0.68 -9.41
CA LEU A 170 7.18 0.68 -9.55
C LEU A 170 7.72 1.59 -8.44
N GLU A 171 7.75 2.89 -8.72
CA GLU A 171 8.11 3.93 -7.76
C GLU A 171 7.01 4.98 -7.64
N GLU A 172 6.69 5.40 -6.42
CA GLU A 172 5.66 6.41 -6.13
C GLU A 172 6.03 7.80 -6.70
N VAL A 173 5.09 8.46 -7.38
CA VAL A 173 5.29 9.78 -8.05
C VAL A 173 4.80 10.96 -7.24
#